data_AF-A0A443QAX8-F1
#
_entry.id   AF-A0A443QAX8-F1
#
_cell.length_a   1.000
_cell.length_b   1.000
_cell.length_c   1.000
_cell.angle_alpha   90.00
_cell.angle_beta   90.00
_cell.angle_gamma   90.00
#
_symmetry.space_group_name_H-M   'P 1'
#
loop_
_entity.id
_entity.type
_entity.pdbx_description
1 polymer ?
#
loop_
_entity_poly.entity_id
_entity_poly.type
_entity_poly.pdbx_seq_one_letter_code
_entity_poly.pdbx_strand_id
1 'polypeptide(L)'
;RGLTTEELIVRAFGVETLDIPKAPALGLMLEEARFERYNKRFSGDGIHEGLIWSEYDDFLDKFKNEHIYSVIVNKEKNEHPMISWLQTLPIHTYNDFKNELPLEPIDDRILLSKIKTKKNSA
;
A
#
# COMPACT_ATOMS: atom_id res chain seq x y z
N ARG A 1 -13.26 7.99 0.78
CA ARG A 1 -14.23 6.91 1.13
C ARG A 1 -14.70 6.98 2.59
N GLY A 2 -14.11 7.84 3.44
CA GLY A 2 -14.65 8.11 4.79
C GLY A 2 -14.48 6.98 5.81
N LEU A 3 -13.53 6.07 5.59
CA LEU A 3 -13.32 4.89 6.44
C LEU A 3 -12.37 5.17 7.62
N THR A 4 -11.59 6.24 7.56
CA THR A 4 -10.67 6.67 8.62
C THR A 4 -10.46 8.19 8.55
N THR A 5 -9.81 8.76 9.57
CA THR A 5 -9.49 10.19 9.69
C THR A 5 -8.12 10.52 9.08
N GLU A 6 -7.89 11.80 8.75
CA GLU A 6 -6.60 12.27 8.22
C GLU A 6 -5.46 12.14 9.24
N GLU A 7 -5.78 12.12 10.53
CA GLU A 7 -4.81 11.92 11.63
C GLU A 7 -4.04 10.60 11.48
N LEU A 8 -4.65 9.59 10.86
CA LEU A 8 -4.00 8.31 10.60
C LEU A 8 -2.76 8.45 9.71
N ILE A 9 -2.74 9.40 8.78
CA ILE A 9 -1.57 9.63 7.90
C ILE A 9 -0.36 10.02 8.74
N VAL A 10 -0.54 10.89 9.73
CA VAL A 10 0.55 11.30 10.64
C VAL A 10 0.98 10.13 11.51
N ARG A 11 0.02 9.37 12.06
CA ARG A 11 0.31 8.18 12.87
C ARG A 11 1.08 7.10 12.10
N ALA A 12 0.85 6.97 10.79
CA ALA A 12 1.53 6.00 9.94
C ALA A 12 3.05 6.25 9.80
N PHE A 13 3.53 7.46 10.08
CA PHE A 13 4.96 7.77 10.17
C PHE A 13 5.55 7.54 11.58
N GLY A 14 4.72 7.11 12.53
CA GLY A 14 5.12 6.80 13.90
C GLY A 14 5.70 5.40 14.07
N VAL A 15 5.80 4.97 15.33
CA VAL A 15 6.37 3.66 15.73
C VAL A 15 5.31 2.55 15.72
N GLU A 16 4.02 2.91 15.75
CA GLU A 16 2.89 1.98 15.75
C GLU A 16 2.80 1.22 14.43
N THR A 17 2.43 -0.05 14.50
CA THR A 17 2.21 -0.87 13.29
C THR A 17 0.74 -0.81 12.93
N LEU A 18 0.38 -0.04 11.90
CA LEU A 18 -1.01 0.16 11.49
C LEU A 18 -1.42 -0.77 10.36
N ASP A 19 -2.68 -1.23 10.40
CA ASP A 19 -3.32 -1.94 9.28
C ASP A 19 -3.68 -0.97 8.14
N ILE A 20 -2.76 -0.79 7.19
CA ILE A 20 -2.92 0.08 6.02
C ILE A 20 -3.30 -0.76 4.79
N PRO A 21 -4.46 -0.51 4.16
CA PRO A 21 -4.87 -1.25 2.98
C PRO A 21 -3.92 -0.97 1.80
N LYS A 22 -3.41 -2.04 1.18
CA LYS A 22 -2.53 -1.96 0.02
C LYS A 22 -3.34 -2.01 -1.27
N ALA A 23 -3.26 -0.97 -2.08
CA ALA A 23 -3.94 -0.90 -3.37
C ALA A 23 -3.42 -1.95 -4.38
N PRO A 24 -4.24 -2.32 -5.39
CA PRO A 24 -3.82 -3.20 -6.47
C PRO A 24 -2.69 -2.59 -7.31
N ALA A 25 -1.82 -3.44 -7.86
CA ALA A 25 -0.69 -2.99 -8.66
C ALA A 25 -1.06 -2.54 -10.09
N LEU A 26 -2.27 -2.86 -10.57
CA LEU A 26 -2.64 -2.66 -11.98
C LEU A 26 -2.47 -1.20 -12.45
N GLY A 27 -2.80 -0.23 -11.60
CA GLY A 27 -2.68 1.20 -11.93
C GLY A 27 -1.31 1.81 -11.65
N LEU A 28 -0.36 1.05 -11.11
CA LEU A 28 0.96 1.57 -10.75
C LEU A 28 1.89 1.55 -11.97
N MET A 29 2.37 2.73 -12.37
CA MET A 29 3.31 2.91 -13.47
C MET A 29 4.45 3.84 -13.02
N LEU A 30 5.68 3.48 -13.39
CA LEU A 30 6.83 4.36 -13.22
C LEU A 30 6.88 5.33 -14.41
N GLU A 31 6.68 6.62 -14.16
CA GLU A 31 6.64 7.66 -15.19
C GLU A 31 8.04 8.04 -15.69
N GLU A 32 8.95 8.36 -14.77
CA GLU A 32 10.24 8.97 -15.12
C GLU A 32 11.33 8.60 -14.09
N ALA A 33 12.52 8.27 -14.59
CA ALA A 33 13.73 8.17 -13.78
C ALA A 33 14.51 9.49 -13.82
N ARG A 34 14.55 10.21 -12.70
CA ARG A 34 15.15 11.56 -12.64
C ARG A 34 16.65 11.53 -12.31
N PHE A 35 17.45 12.07 -13.23
CA PHE A 35 18.91 12.18 -13.11
C PHE A 35 19.41 13.61 -12.85
N GLU A 36 18.52 14.54 -12.49
CA GLU A 36 18.84 15.96 -12.28
C GLU A 36 20.07 16.19 -11.38
N ARG A 37 20.15 15.48 -10.25
CA ARG A 37 21.27 15.60 -9.30
C ARG A 37 22.59 15.06 -9.85
N TYR A 38 22.54 13.97 -10.63
CA TYR A 38 23.71 13.40 -11.29
C TYR A 38 24.22 14.38 -12.35
N ASN A 39 23.33 14.84 -13.24
CA ASN A 39 23.67 15.79 -14.29
C ASN A 39 24.30 17.06 -13.71
N LYS A 40 23.67 17.66 -12.69
CA LYS A 40 24.20 18.85 -12.01
C LYS A 40 25.62 18.69 -11.47
N ARG A 41 26.00 17.48 -11.04
CA ARG A 41 27.30 17.22 -10.41
C ARG A 41 28.38 16.82 -11.40
N PHE A 42 28.03 16.10 -12.46
CA PHE A 42 29.01 15.39 -13.30
C PHE A 42 28.98 15.79 -14.77
N SER A 43 27.89 16.31 -15.33
CA SER A 43 27.80 16.56 -16.78
C SER A 43 28.73 17.66 -17.31
N GLY A 44 29.43 18.39 -16.43
CA GLY A 44 30.35 19.47 -16.77
C GLY A 44 31.82 19.16 -16.44
N ASP A 45 32.15 17.94 -16.03
CA ASP A 45 33.52 17.58 -15.62
C ASP A 45 34.42 17.11 -16.79
N GLY A 46 33.87 17.04 -18.00
CA GLY A 46 34.57 16.65 -19.22
C GLY A 46 34.81 15.14 -19.36
N ILE A 47 34.35 14.33 -18.40
CA ILE A 47 34.51 12.87 -18.38
C ILE A 47 33.14 12.17 -18.42
N HIS A 48 32.12 12.74 -17.79
CA HIS A 48 30.78 12.18 -17.73
C HIS A 48 29.80 12.92 -18.63
N GLU A 49 28.98 12.16 -19.36
CA GLU A 49 27.88 12.68 -20.15
C GLU A 49 26.62 12.84 -19.28
N GLY A 50 25.81 13.86 -19.60
CA GLY A 50 24.51 14.09 -18.97
C GLY A 50 23.46 13.11 -19.47
N LEU A 51 22.64 12.59 -18.57
CA LEU A 51 21.53 11.68 -18.89
C LEU A 51 20.25 12.49 -19.07
N ILE A 52 19.81 12.65 -20.32
CA ILE A 52 18.62 13.41 -20.69
C ILE A 52 17.81 12.55 -21.66
N TRP A 53 16.49 12.48 -21.45
CA TRP A 53 15.58 11.61 -22.23
C TRP A 53 14.52 12.39 -23.01
N SER A 54 14.57 13.72 -22.99
CA SER A 54 13.52 14.60 -23.53
C SER A 54 13.27 14.43 -25.03
N GLU A 55 14.25 13.94 -25.79
CA GLU A 55 14.06 13.63 -27.21
C GLU A 55 13.06 12.48 -27.45
N TYR A 56 12.79 11.67 -26.42
CA TYR A 56 11.87 10.54 -26.47
C TYR A 56 10.48 10.85 -25.91
N ASP A 57 10.20 12.09 -25.47
CA ASP A 57 8.94 12.44 -24.81
C ASP A 57 7.71 12.06 -25.67
N ASP A 58 7.72 12.41 -26.95
CA ASP A 58 6.64 12.07 -27.90
C ASP A 58 6.46 10.55 -28.07
N PHE A 59 7.58 9.82 -28.10
CA PHE A 59 7.56 8.36 -28.20
C PHE A 59 7.00 7.72 -26.92
N LEU A 60 7.43 8.20 -25.75
CA LEU A 60 6.97 7.73 -24.45
C LEU A 60 5.48 8.00 -24.25
N ASP A 61 4.99 9.19 -24.64
CA ASP A 61 3.58 9.53 -24.58
C ASP A 61 2.74 8.62 -25.48
N LYS A 62 3.18 8.37 -26.71
CA LYS A 62 2.50 7.43 -27.61
C LYS A 62 2.49 6.02 -27.02
N PHE A 63 3.63 5.56 -26.50
CA PHE A 63 3.75 4.23 -25.88
C PHE A 63 2.85 4.07 -24.65
N LYS A 64 2.81 5.07 -23.75
CA LYS A 64 1.93 5.07 -22.57
C LYS A 64 0.47 4.91 -22.98
N ASN A 65 0.02 5.67 -23.97
CA ASN A 65 -1.36 5.62 -24.44
C ASN A 65 -1.71 4.29 -25.13
N GLU A 66 -0.87 3.84 -26.06
CA GLU A 66 -1.16 2.68 -26.90
C GLU A 66 -1.00 1.35 -26.16
N HIS A 67 -0.06 1.26 -25.21
CA HIS A 67 0.32 -0.02 -24.60
C HIS A 67 0.13 -0.09 -23.09
N ILE A 68 0.21 1.02 -22.35
CA ILE A 68 0.07 0.98 -20.89
C ILE A 68 -1.37 1.28 -20.48
N TYR A 69 -1.88 2.48 -20.80
CA TYR A 69 -3.23 2.89 -20.43
C TYR A 69 -4.29 1.98 -21.05
N SER A 70 -4.10 1.56 -22.31
CA SER A 70 -4.99 0.61 -22.97
C SER A 70 -5.12 -0.71 -22.18
N VAL A 71 -4.01 -1.26 -21.69
CA VAL A 71 -3.98 -2.49 -20.89
C VAL A 71 -4.63 -2.27 -19.52
N ILE A 72 -4.31 -1.18 -18.83
CA ILE A 72 -4.89 -0.84 -17.52
C ILE A 72 -6.41 -0.73 -17.63
N VAL A 73 -6.92 0.04 -18.59
CA VAL A 73 -8.36 0.25 -18.81
C VAL A 73 -9.06 -1.05 -19.18
N ASN A 74 -8.48 -1.84 -20.10
CA ASN A 74 -9.09 -3.10 -20.52
C ASN A 74 -9.15 -4.11 -19.37
N LYS A 75 -8.08 -4.23 -18.57
CA LYS A 75 -8.07 -5.10 -17.39
C LYS A 75 -9.05 -4.62 -16.33
N GLU A 76 -9.13 -3.32 -16.07
CA GLU A 76 -10.10 -2.78 -15.11
C GLU A 76 -11.55 -3.08 -15.53
N LYS A 77 -11.83 -2.95 -16.83
CA LYS A 77 -13.14 -3.22 -17.40
C LYS A 77 -13.54 -4.70 -17.36
N ASN A 78 -12.60 -5.61 -17.49
CA ASN A 78 -12.90 -7.05 -17.61
C ASN A 78 -12.76 -7.81 -16.29
N GLU A 79 -11.79 -7.43 -15.45
CA GLU A 79 -11.41 -8.16 -14.23
C GLU A 79 -11.82 -7.42 -12.96
N HIS A 80 -12.14 -6.13 -13.05
CA HIS A 80 -12.66 -5.34 -11.92
C HIS A 80 -11.80 -5.37 -10.63
N PRO A 81 -10.45 -5.29 -10.70
CA PRO A 81 -9.60 -5.42 -9.53
C PRO A 81 -9.75 -4.22 -8.56
N MET A 82 -9.97 -2.99 -9.04
CA MET A 82 -10.12 -1.86 -8.13
C MET A 82 -11.42 -1.94 -7.33
N ILE A 83 -12.55 -2.30 -7.94
CA ILE A 83 -13.80 -2.46 -7.17
C ILE A 83 -13.74 -3.65 -6.22
N SER A 84 -13.11 -4.75 -6.62
CA SER A 84 -12.88 -5.92 -5.75
C SER A 84 -12.06 -5.52 -4.53
N TRP A 85 -11.00 -4.73 -4.71
CA TRP A 85 -10.22 -4.18 -3.60
C TRP A 85 -11.00 -3.17 -2.75
N LEU A 86 -11.78 -2.28 -3.37
CA LEU A 86 -12.60 -1.31 -2.64
C LEU A 86 -13.60 -2.00 -1.69
N GLN A 87 -14.09 -3.19 -2.05
CA GLN A 87 -14.96 -4.00 -1.21
C GLN A 87 -14.24 -4.57 0.03
N THR A 88 -12.91 -4.70 0.01
CA THR A 88 -12.14 -5.19 1.17
C THR A 88 -11.83 -4.07 2.18
N LEU A 89 -11.95 -2.81 1.79
CA LEU A 89 -11.59 -1.68 2.65
C LEU A 89 -12.28 -1.65 4.03
N PRO A 90 -13.57 -2.05 4.19
CA PRO A 90 -14.22 -2.10 5.50
C PRO A 90 -13.69 -3.21 6.43
N ILE A 91 -12.93 -4.17 5.92
CA ILE A 91 -12.34 -5.26 6.72
C ILE A 91 -11.15 -4.74 7.55
N HIS A 92 -10.49 -3.68 7.08
CA HIS A 92 -9.33 -3.12 7.74
C HIS A 92 -9.72 -2.37 9.01
N THR A 93 -8.91 -2.53 10.06
CA THR A 93 -9.14 -1.91 11.36
C THR A 93 -8.59 -0.48 11.44
N TYR A 94 -7.65 -0.14 10.54
CA TYR A 94 -6.97 1.17 10.51
C TYR A 94 -6.32 1.55 11.85
N ASN A 95 -5.97 0.56 12.67
CA ASN A 95 -5.41 0.72 14.01
C ASN A 95 -4.23 -0.22 14.24
N ASP A 96 -3.62 -0.16 15.42
CA ASP A 96 -2.48 -1.01 15.77
C ASP A 96 -2.89 -2.49 15.82
N PHE A 97 -2.15 -3.34 15.10
CA PHE A 97 -2.30 -4.80 15.14
C PHE A 97 -2.21 -5.37 16.57
N LYS A 98 -1.64 -4.63 17.53
CA LYS A 98 -1.45 -5.06 18.91
C LYS A 98 -2.67 -4.89 19.82
N ASN A 99 -3.73 -4.22 19.38
CA ASN A 99 -4.91 -3.98 20.22
C ASN A 99 -5.90 -5.16 20.33
N GLU A 100 -5.61 -6.32 19.74
CA GLU A 100 -6.46 -7.53 19.84
C GLU A 100 -5.89 -8.66 20.73
N LEU A 101 -4.71 -8.51 21.32
CA LEU A 101 -4.27 -9.44 22.36
C LEU A 101 -4.69 -8.88 23.72
N PRO A 102 -5.48 -9.59 24.54
CA PRO A 102 -5.83 -9.12 25.86
C PRO A 102 -4.55 -8.83 26.64
N LEU A 103 -4.41 -7.60 27.13
CA LEU A 103 -3.27 -7.10 27.89
C LEU A 103 -3.16 -7.69 29.31
N GLU A 104 -3.99 -8.67 29.65
CA GLU A 104 -3.83 -9.42 30.88
C GLU A 104 -3.52 -10.89 30.56
N PRO A 105 -2.47 -11.47 31.17
CA PRO A 105 -2.29 -12.91 31.17
C PRO A 105 -3.57 -13.51 31.73
N ILE A 106 -4.34 -14.22 30.89
CA ILE A 106 -5.46 -14.99 31.38
C ILE A 106 -4.84 -16.09 32.24
N ASP A 107 -4.94 -15.95 33.56
CA ASP A 107 -4.49 -17.00 34.48
C ASP A 107 -5.20 -18.30 34.07
N ASP A 108 -4.42 -19.29 33.62
CA ASP A 108 -4.90 -20.59 33.18
C ASP A 108 -5.81 -21.24 34.25
N ARG A 109 -5.65 -20.88 35.52
CA ARG A 109 -6.51 -21.31 36.64
C ARG A 109 -7.94 -20.79 36.51
N ILE A 110 -8.14 -19.58 35.97
CA ILE A 110 -9.46 -18.99 35.72
C ILE A 110 -10.13 -19.69 34.52
N LEU A 111 -9.37 -20.02 33.48
CA LEU A 111 -9.85 -20.79 32.33
C LEU A 111 -10.28 -22.21 32.74
N LEU A 112 -9.45 -22.91 33.52
CA LEU A 112 -9.74 -24.27 33.99
C LEU A 112 -10.91 -24.33 34.98
N SER A 113 -11.12 -23.29 35.80
CA SER A 113 -12.26 -23.24 36.72
C SER A 113 -13.60 -23.07 35.97
N LYS A 114 -13.64 -22.23 34.92
CA LYS A 114 -14.81 -22.06 34.04
C LYS A 114 -15.16 -23.33 33.25
N ILE A 115 -14.16 -24.12 32.87
CA ILE A 115 -14.37 -25.40 32.18
C ILE A 115 -14.94 -26.45 33.14
N LYS A 116 -14.47 -26.50 34.39
CA LYS A 116 -14.99 -27.43 35.42
C LYS A 116 -16.43 -27.11 35.83
N THR A 117 -16.79 -25.84 35.99
CA THR A 117 -18.17 -25.45 36.35
C THR A 117 -19.17 -25.77 35.23
N LYS A 118 -18.77 -25.58 33.97
CA LYS A 118 -19.63 -25.93 32.81
C LYS A 118 -19.85 -27.44 32.68
N LYS A 119 -18.89 -28.27 33.10
CA LYS A 119 -18.99 -29.74 33.06
C LYS A 119 -19.85 -30.33 34.19
N ASN A 120 -20.06 -29.58 35.28
CA ASN A 120 -20.90 -29.99 36.41
C ASN A 120 -22.35 -29.46 36.30
N SER A 121 -22.71 -28.81 35.20
CA SER A 121 -24.04 -28.23 34.96
C SER A 121 -24.77 -28.90 33.77
N ALA A 122 -24.34 -30.10 33.37
CA ALA A 122 -24.97 -30.94 32.35
C ALA A 122 -25.24 -32.34 32.91
#